data_AF-A0A849Z3Y1-F1
#
_entry.id   AF-A0A849Z3Y1-F1
#
_cell.length_a   1.000
_cell.length_b   1.000
_cell.length_c   1.000
_cell.angle_alpha   90.00
_cell.angle_beta   90.00
_cell.angle_gamma   90.00
#
_symmetry.space_group_name_H-M   'P 1'
#
loop_
_entity.id
_entity.type
_entity.pdbx_description
1 polymer ?
#
loop_
_entity_poly.entity_id
_entity_poly.type
_entity_poly.pdbx_seq_one_letter_code
_entity_poly.pdbx_strand_id
1 'polypeptide(L)'
;MSDDPDLRAILARRRLLISAAAAAMGCSIPQDRLHEKIGPRTPLPDWEVFNARIPPFSVDSRIPAEDKAPLESFGTLVEAVYKKMHAAQKALTDAWNHPSEKPLVNELTRVLTGFREDSRAIVPLCGDGLGTRTWVTLRRAVHVRFLNEQLRLLEAHYQTVSGGDQLGMSAQPCLSCAGEEPFPRDFIPYAPGELEYPPSADKMLDELLEQEPSTIIFVNGHTGTEEPNGADLSKERAENVRKRLTERGLDGSRIRVRPMADAVPIEPDGMPGNRRVDFERRISLDL
;
A
#
# COMPACT_ATOMS: atom_id res chain seq x y z
N MET A 1 -21.70 9.02 -7.79
CA MET A 1 -23.03 8.95 -8.42
C MET A 1 -23.80 10.19 -8.03
N SER A 2 -24.47 10.85 -8.98
CA SER A 2 -25.30 12.04 -8.72
C SER A 2 -26.25 11.75 -7.57
N ASP A 3 -26.33 12.65 -6.60
CA ASP A 3 -27.34 12.64 -5.52
C ASP A 3 -28.67 13.06 -6.15
N ASP A 4 -29.10 12.26 -7.12
CA ASP A 4 -30.18 12.56 -8.02
C ASP A 4 -31.49 12.32 -7.27
N PRO A 5 -32.21 13.38 -6.87
CA PRO A 5 -33.50 13.23 -6.21
C PRO A 5 -34.46 12.39 -7.05
N ASP A 6 -34.28 12.36 -8.38
CA ASP A 6 -35.08 11.53 -9.27
C ASP A 6 -34.76 10.05 -9.12
N LEU A 7 -33.52 9.64 -8.84
CA LEU A 7 -33.19 8.23 -8.62
C LEU A 7 -33.83 7.71 -7.32
N ARG A 8 -33.82 8.51 -6.24
CA ARG A 8 -34.52 8.16 -5.00
C ARG A 8 -36.04 8.11 -5.23
N ALA A 9 -36.60 9.06 -5.98
CA ALA A 9 -38.01 9.06 -6.33
C ALA A 9 -38.40 7.85 -7.20
N ILE A 10 -37.53 7.44 -8.12
CA ILE A 10 -37.72 6.25 -8.97
C ILE A 10 -37.69 4.98 -8.13
N LEU A 11 -36.71 4.82 -7.23
CA LEU A 11 -36.62 3.65 -6.35
C LEU A 11 -37.80 3.59 -5.37
N ALA A 12 -38.22 4.72 -4.82
CA ALA A 12 -39.40 4.83 -3.96
C ALA A 12 -40.69 4.46 -4.71
N ARG A 13 -40.88 4.97 -5.93
CA ARG A 13 -42.02 4.61 -6.79
C ARG A 13 -42.01 3.14 -7.16
N ARG A 14 -40.84 2.57 -7.45
CA ARG A 14 -40.72 1.14 -7.80
C ARG A 14 -41.05 0.25 -6.60
N ARG A 15 -40.60 0.58 -5.39
CA ARG A 15 -41.01 -0.10 -4.16
C ARG A 15 -42.53 0.01 -3.95
N LEU A 16 -43.10 1.21 -4.13
CA LEU A 16 -44.55 1.42 -4.00
C LEU A 16 -45.35 0.58 -4.99
N LEU A 17 -44.91 0.50 -6.25
CA LEU A 17 -45.54 -0.30 -7.30
C LEU A 17 -45.44 -1.81 -7.03
N ILE A 18 -44.29 -2.28 -6.54
CA ILE A 18 -44.11 -3.69 -6.14
C ILE A 18 -45.02 -4.00 -4.94
N SER A 19 -45.08 -3.12 -3.95
CA SER A 19 -45.97 -3.28 -2.79
C SER A 19 -47.45 -3.26 -3.17
N ALA A 20 -47.85 -2.37 -4.08
CA ALA A 20 -49.22 -2.29 -4.59
C ALA A 20 -49.60 -3.52 -5.43
N ALA A 21 -48.69 -4.01 -6.27
CA ALA A 21 -48.90 -5.22 -7.06
C ALA A 21 -49.03 -6.46 -6.15
N ALA A 22 -48.18 -6.60 -5.13
CA ALA A 22 -48.28 -7.68 -4.16
C ALA A 22 -49.61 -7.64 -3.38
N ALA A 23 -50.03 -6.45 -2.94
CA ALA A 23 -51.32 -6.27 -2.26
C ALA A 23 -52.51 -6.60 -3.16
N ALA A 24 -52.47 -6.21 -4.44
CA ALA A 24 -53.52 -6.52 -5.43
C ALA A 24 -53.66 -8.03 -5.71
N MET A 25 -52.58 -8.80 -5.54
CA MET A 25 -52.60 -10.26 -5.65
C MET A 25 -53.05 -10.97 -4.34
N GLY A 26 -53.49 -10.23 -3.32
CA GLY A 26 -53.86 -10.80 -2.03
C GLY A 26 -52.67 -11.34 -1.23
N CYS A 27 -51.44 -11.07 -1.67
CA CYS A 27 -50.24 -11.38 -0.93
C CYS A 27 -50.02 -10.28 0.11
N SER A 28 -50.33 -10.56 1.38
CA SER A 28 -49.77 -9.75 2.46
C SER A 28 -48.25 -9.87 2.37
N ILE A 29 -47.56 -8.77 2.02
CA ILE A 29 -46.12 -8.69 2.23
C ILE A 29 -45.96 -8.84 3.74
N PRO A 30 -45.35 -9.92 4.24
CA PRO A 30 -45.18 -10.08 5.67
C PRO A 30 -44.34 -8.91 6.15
N GLN A 31 -44.91 -8.00 6.95
CA GLN A 31 -44.12 -6.93 7.58
C GLN A 31 -42.95 -7.52 8.38
N ASP A 32 -43.12 -8.75 8.88
CA ASP A 32 -42.11 -9.52 9.60
C ASP A 32 -40.95 -10.08 8.75
N ARG A 33 -41.01 -10.02 7.40
CA ARG A 33 -39.90 -10.51 6.54
C ARG A 33 -38.93 -9.44 6.07
N LEU A 34 -39.14 -8.16 6.42
CA LEU A 34 -38.11 -7.13 6.27
C LEU A 34 -37.03 -7.20 7.36
N HIS A 35 -37.22 -8.03 8.39
CA HIS A 35 -36.10 -8.67 9.08
C HIS A 35 -35.51 -9.74 8.17
N GLU A 36 -35.10 -9.34 6.97
CA GLU A 36 -34.27 -10.15 6.09
C GLU A 36 -33.12 -10.60 6.98
N LYS A 37 -33.01 -11.92 7.19
CA LYS A 37 -31.95 -12.50 8.02
C LYS A 37 -30.64 -12.02 7.41
N ILE A 38 -30.09 -10.95 7.96
CA ILE A 38 -28.76 -10.48 7.62
C ILE A 38 -27.90 -11.72 7.84
N GLY A 39 -27.36 -12.24 6.74
CA GLY A 39 -26.53 -13.44 6.79
C GLY A 39 -25.42 -13.28 7.83
N PRO A 40 -24.81 -14.38 8.27
CA PRO A 40 -23.73 -14.31 9.25
C PRO A 40 -22.71 -13.25 8.82
N ARG A 41 -22.63 -12.21 9.63
CA ARG A 41 -21.76 -11.05 9.45
C ARG A 41 -20.33 -11.55 9.54
N THR A 42 -19.53 -11.37 8.49
CA THR A 42 -18.09 -11.67 8.56
C THR A 42 -17.48 -10.82 9.67
N PRO A 43 -16.84 -11.43 10.69
CA PRO A 43 -16.28 -10.65 11.78
C PRO A 43 -15.20 -9.71 11.25
N LEU A 44 -15.15 -8.51 11.83
CA LEU A 44 -14.05 -7.59 11.57
C LEU A 44 -12.74 -8.24 12.05
N PRO A 45 -11.64 -8.14 11.29
CA PRO A 45 -10.36 -8.62 11.79
C PRO A 45 -9.94 -7.80 13.01
N ASP A 46 -9.25 -8.44 13.95
CA ASP A 46 -8.67 -7.78 15.13
C ASP A 46 -7.60 -6.75 14.70
N TRP A 47 -7.48 -5.65 15.43
CA TRP A 47 -6.41 -4.65 15.24
C TRP A 47 -5.05 -5.32 15.27
N GLU A 48 -4.83 -6.29 16.17
CA GLU A 48 -3.55 -6.98 16.27
C GLU A 48 -3.16 -7.72 14.97
N VAL A 49 -4.15 -8.23 14.23
CA VAL A 49 -3.91 -8.89 12.94
C VAL A 49 -3.48 -7.87 11.87
N PHE A 50 -4.04 -6.66 11.88
CA PHE A 50 -3.62 -5.58 10.99
C PHE A 50 -2.26 -5.02 11.39
N ASN A 51 -2.06 -4.78 12.68
CA ASN A 51 -0.84 -4.23 13.26
C ASN A 51 0.38 -5.10 12.94
N ALA A 52 0.24 -6.42 13.02
CA ALA A 52 1.30 -7.37 12.67
C ALA A 52 1.72 -7.32 11.19
N ARG A 53 0.87 -6.77 10.31
CA ARG A 53 1.12 -6.64 8.87
C ARG A 53 1.60 -5.24 8.46
N ILE A 54 1.65 -4.29 9.40
CA ILE A 54 2.08 -2.92 9.11
C ILE A 54 3.52 -2.95 8.60
N PRO A 55 3.77 -2.40 7.39
CA PRO A 55 5.13 -2.21 6.91
C PRO A 55 5.95 -1.37 7.90
N PRO A 56 7.22 -1.72 8.14
CA PRO A 56 8.06 -1.03 9.09
C PRO A 56 8.30 0.41 8.63
N PHE A 57 8.30 1.35 9.57
CA PHE A 57 8.60 2.77 9.34
C PHE A 57 9.82 3.28 10.14
N SER A 58 10.47 2.42 10.93
CA SER A 58 11.72 2.74 11.64
C SER A 58 12.87 3.00 10.66
N VAL A 59 13.80 3.89 11.03
CA VAL A 59 14.98 4.21 10.22
C VAL A 59 16.22 3.82 11.01
N ASP A 60 16.99 2.88 10.46
CA ASP A 60 18.20 2.38 11.10
C ASP A 60 19.30 3.46 11.15
N SER A 61 20.09 3.45 12.23
CA SER A 61 21.23 4.36 12.41
C SER A 61 22.36 4.17 11.39
N ARG A 62 22.44 3.00 10.75
CA ARG A 62 23.40 2.68 9.69
C ARG A 62 23.13 3.44 8.38
N ILE A 63 21.93 3.99 8.23
CA ILE A 63 21.55 4.75 7.04
C ILE A 63 22.28 6.11 7.03
N PRO A 64 22.91 6.50 5.91
CA PRO A 64 23.56 7.81 5.80
C PRO A 64 22.63 8.96 6.19
N ALA A 65 23.16 9.99 6.86
CA ALA A 65 22.34 11.10 7.35
C ALA A 65 21.52 11.79 6.25
N GLU A 66 22.10 11.91 5.06
CA GLU A 66 21.43 12.44 3.86
C GLU A 66 20.21 11.60 3.45
N ASP A 67 20.24 10.30 3.67
CA ASP A 67 19.19 9.31 3.37
C ASP A 67 18.16 9.21 4.50
N LYS A 68 18.57 9.51 5.72
CA LYS A 68 17.78 9.38 6.94
C LYS A 68 16.64 10.38 7.02
N ALA A 69 16.91 11.66 6.75
CA ALA A 69 15.92 12.73 6.94
C ALA A 69 14.64 12.54 6.07
N PRO A 70 14.72 12.20 4.77
CA PRO A 70 13.52 11.88 4.00
C PRO A 70 12.74 10.67 4.53
N LEU A 71 13.42 9.64 5.02
CA LEU A 71 12.79 8.45 5.59
C LEU A 71 12.09 8.75 6.92
N GLU A 72 12.71 9.53 7.80
CA GLU A 72 12.11 9.95 9.08
C GLU A 72 10.90 10.87 8.88
N SER A 73 11.03 11.84 7.95
CA SER A 73 9.92 12.71 7.56
C SER A 73 8.75 11.90 7.00
N PHE A 74 9.05 10.92 6.13
CA PHE A 74 8.04 10.02 5.59
C PHE A 74 7.41 9.13 6.66
N GLY A 75 8.20 8.56 7.56
CA GLY A 75 7.72 7.74 8.68
C GLY A 75 6.75 8.52 9.58
N THR A 76 7.06 9.77 9.89
CA THR A 76 6.18 10.66 10.67
C THR A 76 4.82 10.87 9.99
N LEU A 77 4.84 11.10 8.68
CA LEU A 77 3.61 11.25 7.89
C LEU A 77 2.77 9.98 7.92
N VAL A 78 3.37 8.82 7.64
CA VAL A 78 2.68 7.53 7.63
C VAL A 78 2.12 7.17 9.01
N GLU A 79 2.89 7.39 10.08
CA GLU A 79 2.46 7.09 11.45
C GLU A 79 1.17 7.85 11.81
N ALA A 80 1.06 9.13 11.40
CA ALA A 80 -0.17 9.91 11.58
C ALA A 80 -1.37 9.26 10.85
N VAL A 81 -1.16 8.73 9.64
CA VAL A 81 -2.20 8.06 8.88
C VAL A 81 -2.59 6.72 9.50
N TYR A 82 -1.65 5.95 10.03
CA TYR A 82 -1.94 4.72 10.78
C TYR A 82 -2.74 4.95 12.06
N LYS A 83 -2.49 6.06 12.77
CA LYS A 83 -3.34 6.46 13.90
C LYS A 83 -4.79 6.70 13.48
N LYS A 84 -5.00 7.31 12.30
CA LYS A 84 -6.35 7.51 11.74
C LYS A 84 -6.98 6.19 11.27
N MET A 85 -6.19 5.30 10.66
CA MET A 85 -6.64 3.95 10.29
C MET A 85 -7.13 3.18 11.52
N HIS A 86 -6.38 3.20 12.63
CA HIS A 86 -6.78 2.57 13.89
C HIS A 86 -8.08 3.18 14.44
N ALA A 87 -8.18 4.52 14.45
CA ALA A 87 -9.41 5.19 14.87
C ALA A 87 -10.62 4.80 14.00
N ALA A 88 -10.43 4.68 12.68
CA ALA A 88 -11.47 4.24 11.76
C ALA A 88 -11.91 2.79 12.02
N GLN A 89 -10.97 1.88 12.26
CA GLN A 89 -11.30 0.51 12.62
C GLN A 89 -12.05 0.44 13.95
N LYS A 90 -11.61 1.18 14.97
CA LYS A 90 -12.29 1.21 16.27
C LYS A 90 -13.74 1.70 16.13
N ALA A 91 -13.95 2.83 15.46
CA ALA A 91 -15.29 3.36 15.22
C ALA A 91 -16.16 2.40 14.40
N LEU A 92 -15.55 1.66 13.47
CA LEU A 92 -16.24 0.64 12.70
C LEU A 92 -16.68 -0.53 13.57
N THR A 93 -15.82 -1.02 14.48
CA THR A 93 -16.17 -2.05 15.46
C THR A 93 -17.32 -1.60 16.36
N ASP A 94 -17.26 -0.38 16.87
CA ASP A 94 -18.32 0.17 17.73
C ASP A 94 -19.66 0.24 16.96
N ALA A 95 -19.66 0.80 15.75
CA ALA A 95 -20.85 0.88 14.90
C ALA A 95 -21.33 -0.49 14.40
N TRP A 96 -20.43 -1.45 14.21
CA TRP A 96 -20.77 -2.82 13.80
C TRP A 96 -21.57 -3.55 14.87
N ASN A 97 -21.18 -3.37 16.14
CA ASN A 97 -21.86 -3.93 17.29
C ASN A 97 -23.18 -3.19 17.59
N HIS A 98 -23.26 -1.91 17.23
CA HIS A 98 -24.40 -1.04 17.52
C HIS A 98 -24.92 -0.29 16.26
N PRO A 99 -25.34 -1.01 15.19
CA PRO A 99 -25.60 -0.40 13.88
C PRO A 99 -26.84 0.52 13.86
N SER A 100 -27.73 0.41 14.86
CA SER A 100 -28.89 1.28 14.99
C SER A 100 -28.58 2.63 15.66
N GLU A 101 -27.40 2.77 16.27
CA GLU A 101 -26.99 3.99 16.96
C GLU A 101 -26.40 5.00 15.97
N LYS A 102 -27.24 5.90 15.46
CA LYS A 102 -26.85 6.95 14.51
C LYS A 102 -25.59 7.73 14.89
N PRO A 103 -25.36 8.11 16.17
CA PRO A 103 -24.12 8.80 16.54
C PRO A 103 -22.84 8.01 16.22
N LEU A 104 -22.85 6.68 16.39
CA LEU A 104 -21.70 5.82 16.07
C LEU A 104 -21.46 5.71 14.57
N VAL A 105 -22.53 5.59 13.78
CA VAL A 105 -22.44 5.57 12.30
C VAL A 105 -21.93 6.91 11.75
N ASN A 106 -22.36 8.03 12.35
CA ASN A 106 -21.88 9.37 12.00
C ASN A 106 -20.40 9.54 12.35
N GLU A 107 -19.98 9.07 13.52
CA GLU A 107 -18.58 9.11 13.93
C GLU A 107 -17.71 8.27 13.00
N LEU A 108 -18.12 7.03 12.72
CA LEU A 108 -17.47 6.17 11.73
C LEU A 108 -17.31 6.87 10.37
N THR A 109 -18.38 7.49 9.87
CA THR A 109 -18.36 8.25 8.61
C THR A 109 -17.31 9.36 8.64
N ARG A 110 -17.24 10.12 9.74
CA ARG A 110 -16.27 11.21 9.92
C ARG A 110 -14.84 10.69 9.95
N VAL A 111 -14.54 9.67 10.76
CA VAL A 111 -13.16 9.15 10.89
C VAL A 111 -12.68 8.43 9.63
N LEU A 112 -13.56 7.68 8.95
CA LEU A 112 -13.22 7.00 7.70
C LEU A 112 -12.95 8.00 6.57
N THR A 113 -13.71 9.10 6.53
CA THR A 113 -13.45 10.21 5.59
C THR A 113 -12.09 10.84 5.86
N GLY A 114 -11.77 11.15 7.12
CA GLY A 114 -10.47 11.70 7.49
C GLY A 114 -9.30 10.75 7.24
N PHE A 115 -9.48 9.44 7.44
CA PHE A 115 -8.48 8.43 7.09
C PHE A 115 -8.23 8.41 5.57
N ARG A 116 -9.30 8.45 4.77
CA ARG A 116 -9.19 8.49 3.30
C ARG A 116 -8.46 9.73 2.81
N GLU A 117 -8.83 10.90 3.31
CA GLU A 117 -8.21 12.18 2.91
C GLU A 117 -6.71 12.19 3.20
N ASP A 118 -6.30 11.76 4.39
CA ASP A 118 -4.89 11.68 4.74
C ASP A 118 -4.14 10.59 3.99
N SER A 119 -4.76 9.44 3.71
CA SER A 119 -4.14 8.41 2.87
C SER A 119 -3.79 8.96 1.49
N ARG A 120 -4.61 9.86 0.93
CA ARG A 120 -4.30 10.52 -0.36
C ARG A 120 -3.07 11.43 -0.27
N ALA A 121 -2.80 12.04 0.88
CA ALA A 121 -1.64 12.91 1.05
C ALA A 121 -0.31 12.16 0.90
N ILE A 122 -0.32 10.83 1.06
CA ILE A 122 0.85 9.95 0.89
C ILE A 122 1.06 9.56 -0.60
N VAL A 123 0.06 9.80 -1.47
CA VAL A 123 -0.09 9.13 -2.77
C VAL A 123 0.56 9.75 -4.01
N PRO A 124 1.27 10.90 -4.05
CA PRO A 124 2.04 11.17 -5.27
C PRO A 124 3.24 10.21 -5.34
N LEU A 125 3.02 9.09 -6.04
CA LEU A 125 4.02 8.15 -6.55
C LEU A 125 4.60 8.63 -7.89
N CYS A 126 3.95 9.60 -8.54
CA CYS A 126 4.49 10.29 -9.70
C CYS A 126 5.67 11.14 -9.23
N GLY A 127 6.87 10.56 -9.32
CA GLY A 127 8.12 11.24 -9.03
C GLY A 127 8.24 12.51 -9.88
N ASP A 128 8.81 13.51 -9.23
CA ASP A 128 9.41 14.75 -9.68
C ASP A 128 10.53 14.57 -10.74
N GLY A 129 10.52 13.46 -11.48
CA GLY A 129 11.31 13.20 -12.68
C GLY A 129 12.76 12.77 -12.43
N LEU A 130 13.46 13.36 -11.47
CA LEU A 130 14.91 13.19 -11.36
C LEU A 130 15.37 13.42 -9.91
N GLY A 131 15.50 12.35 -9.11
CA GLY A 131 16.23 12.43 -7.83
C GLY A 131 15.63 11.70 -6.62
N THR A 132 14.48 11.04 -6.74
CA THR A 132 13.93 10.27 -5.63
C THR A 132 14.71 8.95 -5.45
N ARG A 133 15.25 8.73 -4.25
CA ARG A 133 15.99 7.53 -3.89
C ARG A 133 15.08 6.31 -3.92
N THR A 134 15.47 5.29 -4.67
CA THR A 134 14.61 4.15 -5.00
C THR A 134 14.03 3.48 -3.77
N TRP A 135 14.79 3.18 -2.71
CA TRP A 135 14.21 2.54 -1.53
C TRP A 135 13.22 3.43 -0.75
N VAL A 136 13.31 4.76 -0.81
CA VAL A 136 12.29 5.67 -0.24
C VAL A 136 10.99 5.51 -1.01
N THR A 137 11.08 5.46 -2.34
CA THR A 137 9.95 5.20 -3.23
C THR A 137 9.37 3.81 -3.02
N LEU A 138 10.20 2.76 -2.93
CA LEU A 138 9.77 1.39 -2.64
C LEU A 138 9.03 1.32 -1.30
N ARG A 139 9.61 1.91 -0.24
CA ARG A 139 8.98 1.96 1.08
C ARG A 139 7.63 2.67 1.00
N ARG A 140 7.58 3.85 0.37
CA ARG A 140 6.34 4.60 0.15
C ARG A 140 5.28 3.75 -0.56
N ALA A 141 5.65 3.09 -1.65
CA ALA A 141 4.74 2.25 -2.42
C ALA A 141 4.18 1.09 -1.59
N VAL A 142 5.00 0.43 -0.75
CA VAL A 142 4.51 -0.63 0.14
C VAL A 142 3.51 -0.10 1.17
N HIS A 143 3.78 1.05 1.78
CA HIS A 143 2.83 1.69 2.72
C HIS A 143 1.53 2.10 2.04
N VAL A 144 1.59 2.74 0.87
CA VAL A 144 0.40 3.14 0.10
C VAL A 144 -0.44 1.92 -0.25
N ARG A 145 0.17 0.84 -0.72
CA ARG A 145 -0.53 -0.42 -1.03
C ARG A 145 -1.23 -0.99 0.20
N PHE A 146 -0.52 -1.06 1.32
CA PHE A 146 -1.09 -1.55 2.58
C PHE A 146 -2.29 -0.68 3.01
N LEU A 147 -2.13 0.65 3.01
CA LEU A 147 -3.20 1.59 3.34
C LEU A 147 -4.41 1.44 2.43
N ASN A 148 -4.20 1.23 1.13
CA ASN A 148 -5.28 1.02 0.16
C ASN A 148 -6.00 -0.31 0.40
N GLU A 149 -5.27 -1.38 0.70
CA GLU A 149 -5.86 -2.66 1.09
C GLU A 149 -6.76 -2.49 2.32
N GLN A 150 -6.27 -1.80 3.35
CA GLN A 150 -7.02 -1.57 4.57
C GLN A 150 -8.24 -0.68 4.36
N LEU A 151 -8.10 0.41 3.61
CA LEU A 151 -9.21 1.29 3.28
C LEU A 151 -10.32 0.54 2.55
N ARG A 152 -9.98 -0.29 1.55
CA ARG A 152 -10.95 -1.11 0.83
C ARG A 152 -11.70 -2.09 1.75
N LEU A 153 -10.99 -2.72 2.68
CA LEU A 153 -11.61 -3.62 3.66
C LEU A 153 -12.57 -2.86 4.59
N LEU A 154 -12.12 -1.75 5.18
CA LEU A 154 -12.95 -0.93 6.07
C LEU A 154 -14.18 -0.37 5.35
N GLU A 155 -14.04 0.06 4.10
CA GLU A 155 -15.15 0.55 3.27
C GLU A 155 -16.17 -0.55 2.95
N ALA A 156 -15.73 -1.78 2.66
CA ALA A 156 -16.64 -2.90 2.43
C ALA A 156 -17.49 -3.21 3.67
N HIS A 157 -16.88 -3.17 4.86
CA HIS A 157 -17.61 -3.34 6.12
C HIS A 157 -18.52 -2.15 6.43
N TYR A 158 -18.08 -0.91 6.17
CA TYR A 158 -18.90 0.29 6.32
C TYR A 158 -20.21 0.19 5.52
N GLN A 159 -20.16 -0.29 4.27
CA GLN A 159 -21.36 -0.46 3.44
C GLN A 159 -22.38 -1.40 4.07
N THR A 160 -21.91 -2.40 4.82
CA THR A 160 -22.78 -3.34 5.55
C THR A 160 -23.43 -2.67 6.77
N VAL A 161 -22.70 -1.79 7.48
CA VAL A 161 -23.22 -1.08 8.68
C VAL A 161 -24.19 0.03 8.32
N SER A 162 -23.88 0.80 7.28
CA SER A 162 -24.66 1.97 6.84
C SER A 162 -25.93 1.62 6.06
N GLY A 163 -26.20 0.34 5.80
CA GLY A 163 -27.36 -0.08 5.01
C GLY A 163 -27.24 0.23 3.53
N GLY A 164 -26.01 0.31 3.01
CA GLY A 164 -25.73 0.63 1.60
C GLY A 164 -25.80 2.12 1.26
N ASP A 165 -25.87 3.01 2.27
CA ASP A 165 -25.64 4.42 2.06
C ASP A 165 -24.19 4.57 1.56
N GLN A 166 -24.06 4.85 0.26
CA GLN A 166 -22.79 5.26 -0.29
C GLN A 166 -22.43 6.58 0.39
N LEU A 167 -21.37 6.58 1.19
CA LEU A 167 -20.49 7.76 1.29
C LEU A 167 -20.37 8.28 -0.14
N GLY A 168 -20.73 9.52 -0.44
CA GLY A 168 -20.83 10.05 -1.82
C GLY A 168 -19.53 9.95 -2.62
N MET A 169 -19.17 8.73 -3.02
CA MET A 169 -17.82 8.31 -3.37
C MET A 169 -17.82 7.94 -4.84
N SER A 170 -17.15 8.75 -5.65
CA SER A 170 -16.62 8.28 -6.91
C SER A 170 -15.41 7.38 -6.63
N ALA A 171 -15.27 6.28 -7.38
CA ALA A 171 -14.01 5.55 -7.48
C ALA A 171 -12.87 6.56 -7.72
N GLN A 172 -11.81 6.44 -6.94
CA GLN A 172 -10.71 7.40 -6.90
C GLN A 172 -9.70 7.08 -8.00
N PRO A 173 -9.56 7.93 -9.05
CA PRO A 173 -8.70 7.62 -10.20
C PRO A 173 -7.23 7.38 -9.82
N CYS A 174 -6.72 8.14 -8.83
CA CYS A 174 -5.34 8.01 -8.37
C CYS A 174 -5.09 6.80 -7.45
N LEU A 175 -6.12 6.28 -6.77
CA LEU A 175 -6.00 5.08 -5.94
C LEU A 175 -6.17 3.80 -6.76
N SER A 176 -6.94 3.83 -7.86
CA SER A 176 -7.01 2.69 -8.79
C SER A 176 -5.66 2.44 -9.48
N CYS A 177 -4.91 3.49 -9.83
CA CYS A 177 -3.58 3.34 -10.41
C CYS A 177 -2.56 2.70 -9.46
N ALA A 178 -2.65 2.96 -8.15
CA ALA A 178 -1.76 2.35 -7.15
C ALA A 178 -2.15 0.90 -6.78
N GLY A 179 -3.36 0.46 -7.13
CA GLY A 179 -3.90 -0.86 -6.75
C GLY A 179 -3.74 -1.95 -7.81
N GLU A 180 -3.60 -1.58 -9.09
CA GLU A 180 -3.67 -2.55 -10.20
C GLU A 180 -2.37 -2.75 -10.96
N GLU A 181 -1.41 -1.82 -10.91
CA GLU A 181 -0.13 -2.06 -11.58
C GLU A 181 0.75 -3.00 -10.74
N PRO A 182 1.30 -4.09 -11.32
CA PRO A 182 2.37 -4.80 -10.67
C PRO A 182 3.46 -3.79 -10.41
N PHE A 183 3.88 -3.67 -9.14
CA PHE A 183 5.06 -2.92 -8.70
C PHE A 183 6.06 -2.91 -9.86
N PRO A 184 6.47 -1.75 -10.42
CA PRO A 184 7.71 -1.73 -11.15
C PRO A 184 8.72 -2.28 -10.15
N ARG A 185 9.08 -3.55 -10.32
CA ARG A 185 10.01 -4.20 -9.40
C ARG A 185 11.34 -3.61 -9.80
N ASP A 186 11.64 -2.43 -9.28
CA ASP A 186 12.94 -1.78 -9.47
C ASP A 186 13.99 -2.44 -8.56
N PHE A 187 13.78 -3.73 -8.26
CA PHE A 187 14.63 -4.54 -7.41
C PHE A 187 14.60 -6.02 -7.81
N ILE A 188 15.73 -6.67 -7.57
CA ILE A 188 15.97 -8.08 -7.83
C ILE A 188 15.71 -8.85 -6.53
N PRO A 189 14.71 -9.74 -6.46
CA PRO A 189 14.44 -10.52 -5.25
C PRO A 189 15.44 -11.67 -5.09
N TYR A 190 15.67 -12.08 -3.84
CA TYR A 190 16.50 -13.24 -3.47
C TYR A 190 15.75 -14.16 -2.50
N ALA A 191 15.97 -15.47 -2.63
CA ALA A 191 15.58 -16.43 -1.62
C ALA A 191 16.50 -16.34 -0.38
N PRO A 192 16.07 -16.88 0.79
CA PRO A 192 16.91 -16.90 1.98
C PRO A 192 18.28 -17.56 1.75
N GLY A 193 19.36 -16.87 2.11
CA GLY A 193 20.74 -17.34 1.93
C GLY A 193 21.22 -17.42 0.49
N GLU A 194 20.40 -17.06 -0.49
CA GLU A 194 20.75 -17.15 -1.91
C GLU A 194 21.75 -16.05 -2.29
N LEU A 195 22.77 -16.45 -3.05
CA LEU A 195 23.80 -15.57 -3.62
C LEU A 195 23.72 -15.49 -5.14
N GLU A 196 23.11 -16.48 -5.78
CA GLU A 196 23.07 -16.57 -7.23
C GLU A 196 22.21 -15.45 -7.82
N TYR A 197 22.73 -14.79 -8.86
CA TYR A 197 21.99 -13.78 -9.59
C TYR A 197 20.85 -14.45 -10.39
N PRO A 198 19.58 -14.05 -10.22
CA PRO A 198 18.48 -14.66 -10.95
C PRO A 198 18.44 -14.16 -12.41
N PRO A 199 18.60 -15.02 -13.43
CA PRO A 199 18.63 -14.59 -14.84
C PRO A 199 17.36 -13.85 -15.30
N SER A 200 16.22 -14.10 -14.64
CA SER A 200 14.97 -13.38 -14.89
C SER A 200 15.07 -11.85 -14.67
N ALA A 201 16.11 -11.39 -13.96
CA ALA A 201 16.36 -9.98 -13.72
C ALA A 201 17.09 -9.26 -14.87
N ASP A 202 17.51 -9.98 -15.93
CA ASP A 202 18.31 -9.39 -17.01
C ASP A 202 17.57 -8.23 -17.71
N LYS A 203 16.24 -8.32 -17.87
CA LYS A 203 15.42 -7.25 -18.48
C LYS A 203 15.53 -5.93 -17.71
N MET A 204 15.59 -5.99 -16.38
CA MET A 204 15.75 -4.81 -15.53
C MET A 204 17.14 -4.19 -15.68
N LEU A 205 18.16 -5.01 -15.90
CA LEU A 205 19.50 -4.51 -16.14
C LEU A 205 19.60 -3.79 -17.48
N ASP A 206 18.86 -4.21 -18.50
CA ASP A 206 18.83 -3.54 -19.80
C ASP A 206 18.34 -2.08 -19.68
N GLU A 207 17.33 -1.83 -18.86
CA GLU A 207 16.83 -0.47 -18.57
C GLU A 207 17.88 0.41 -17.86
N LEU A 208 18.82 -0.20 -17.12
CA LEU A 208 19.94 0.50 -16.49
C LEU A 208 21.08 0.79 -17.48
N LEU A 209 21.23 0.00 -18.55
CA LEU A 209 22.24 0.22 -19.59
C LEU A 209 21.87 1.39 -20.51
N GLU A 210 20.58 1.66 -20.67
CA GLU A 210 20.06 2.79 -21.47
C GLU A 210 20.22 4.17 -20.79
N GLN A 211 20.79 4.22 -19.58
CA GLN A 211 20.95 5.45 -18.80
C GLN A 211 22.11 6.33 -19.30
N GLU A 212 21.97 7.64 -19.10
CA GLU A 212 22.96 8.67 -19.44
C GLU A 212 24.37 8.31 -18.93
N PRO A 213 25.43 8.45 -19.76
CA PRO A 213 26.81 8.06 -19.40
C PRO A 213 27.36 8.70 -18.12
N SER A 214 26.88 9.88 -17.73
CA SER A 214 27.28 10.59 -16.51
C SER A 214 26.58 10.08 -15.23
N THR A 215 25.64 9.14 -15.36
CA THR A 215 24.91 8.58 -14.22
C THR A 215 25.76 7.58 -13.46
N ILE A 216 25.91 7.80 -12.16
CA ILE A 216 26.43 6.85 -11.18
C ILE A 216 25.28 5.98 -10.68
N ILE A 217 25.49 4.66 -10.71
CA ILE A 217 24.51 3.66 -10.28
C ILE A 217 24.98 3.07 -8.96
N PHE A 218 24.18 3.22 -7.92
CA PHE A 218 24.37 2.56 -6.64
C PHE A 218 23.56 1.26 -6.61
N VAL A 219 24.24 0.14 -6.44
CA VAL A 219 23.66 -1.19 -6.28
C VAL A 219 23.62 -1.49 -4.79
N ASN A 220 22.41 -1.54 -4.22
CA ASN A 220 22.21 -1.68 -2.78
C ASN A 220 21.71 -3.07 -2.49
N GLY A 221 22.50 -3.85 -1.75
CA GLY A 221 22.09 -5.17 -1.31
C GLY A 221 21.36 -5.09 0.02
N HIS A 222 20.29 -5.86 0.15
CA HIS A 222 19.47 -5.96 1.35
C HIS A 222 19.29 -7.42 1.75
N THR A 223 19.12 -7.65 3.04
CA THR A 223 18.87 -8.96 3.65
C THR A 223 17.70 -8.87 4.62
N GLY A 224 17.08 -10.02 4.89
CA GLY A 224 16.16 -10.14 6.02
C GLY A 224 16.90 -10.10 7.36
N THR A 225 16.19 -9.76 8.43
CA THR A 225 16.71 -9.80 9.81
C THR A 225 17.07 -11.22 10.25
N GLU A 226 16.46 -12.22 9.61
CA GLU A 226 16.70 -13.64 9.85
C GLU A 226 17.98 -14.20 9.20
N GLU A 227 18.62 -13.45 8.30
CA GLU A 227 19.78 -13.94 7.54
C GLU A 227 21.09 -13.72 8.33
N PRO A 228 21.87 -14.80 8.61
CA PRO A 228 23.14 -14.65 9.32
C PRO A 228 24.14 -13.87 8.47
N ASN A 229 24.98 -13.06 9.11
CA ASN A 229 25.99 -12.22 8.45
C ASN A 229 25.39 -11.33 7.34
N GLY A 230 24.22 -10.73 7.58
CA GLY A 230 23.50 -9.94 6.58
C GLY A 230 24.32 -8.83 5.90
N ALA A 231 25.32 -8.27 6.59
CA ALA A 231 26.24 -7.30 6.00
C ALA A 231 27.10 -7.89 4.87
N ASP A 232 27.68 -9.07 5.06
CA ASP A 232 28.50 -9.73 4.03
C ASP A 232 27.60 -10.27 2.91
N LEU A 233 26.48 -10.90 3.27
CA LEU A 233 25.53 -11.45 2.30
C LEU A 233 24.94 -10.37 1.39
N SER A 234 24.51 -9.24 1.95
CA SER A 234 24.02 -8.11 1.14
C SER A 234 25.10 -7.54 0.22
N LYS A 235 26.34 -7.44 0.69
CA LYS A 235 27.47 -7.01 -0.12
C LYS A 235 27.69 -7.95 -1.32
N GLU A 236 27.72 -9.25 -1.08
CA GLU A 236 27.98 -10.26 -2.11
C GLU A 236 26.88 -10.27 -3.17
N ARG A 237 25.60 -10.18 -2.78
CA ARG A 237 24.47 -10.02 -3.71
C ARG A 237 24.65 -8.81 -4.62
N ALA A 238 25.00 -7.67 -4.04
CA ALA A 238 25.21 -6.43 -4.80
C ALA A 238 26.43 -6.50 -5.72
N GLU A 239 27.53 -7.12 -5.29
CA GLU A 239 28.71 -7.35 -6.14
C GLU A 239 28.40 -8.30 -7.31
N ASN A 240 27.57 -9.34 -7.11
CA ASN A 240 27.14 -10.23 -8.19
C ASN A 240 26.33 -9.47 -9.25
N VAL A 241 25.45 -8.57 -8.84
CA VAL A 241 24.71 -7.69 -9.75
C VAL A 241 25.64 -6.71 -10.46
N ARG A 242 26.61 -6.10 -9.76
CA ARG A 242 27.65 -5.23 -10.38
C ARG A 242 28.47 -5.98 -11.42
N LYS A 243 28.89 -7.21 -11.12
CA LYS A 243 29.62 -8.08 -12.06
C LYS A 243 28.77 -8.30 -13.32
N ARG A 244 27.49 -8.67 -13.15
CA ARG A 244 26.56 -8.87 -14.27
C ARG A 244 26.37 -7.61 -15.12
N LEU A 245 26.21 -6.45 -14.50
CA LEU A 245 26.13 -5.16 -15.21
C LEU A 245 27.41 -4.87 -16.02
N THR A 246 28.58 -5.15 -15.45
CA THR A 246 29.88 -4.95 -16.11
C THR A 246 30.05 -5.89 -17.30
N GLU A 247 29.66 -7.16 -17.16
CA GLU A 247 29.65 -8.15 -18.24
C GLU A 247 28.73 -7.73 -19.41
N ARG A 248 27.69 -6.95 -19.13
CA ARG A 248 26.78 -6.38 -20.14
C ARG A 248 27.25 -5.03 -20.71
N GLY A 249 28.46 -4.57 -20.36
CA GLY A 249 29.09 -3.39 -20.95
C GLY A 249 28.88 -2.09 -20.17
N LEU A 250 28.28 -2.12 -18.97
CA LEU A 250 28.29 -0.94 -18.11
C LEU A 250 29.70 -0.72 -17.54
N ASP A 251 30.24 0.50 -17.67
CA ASP A 251 31.53 0.83 -17.08
C ASP A 251 31.48 0.66 -15.54
N GLY A 252 32.28 -0.27 -15.03
CA GLY A 252 32.38 -0.55 -13.60
C GLY A 252 32.78 0.66 -12.75
N SER A 253 33.43 1.67 -13.35
CA SER A 253 33.77 2.94 -12.68
C SER A 253 32.53 3.77 -12.31
N ARG A 254 31.38 3.50 -12.96
CA ARG A 254 30.08 4.15 -12.71
C ARG A 254 29.24 3.43 -11.66
N ILE A 255 29.67 2.25 -11.20
CA ILE A 255 28.89 1.43 -10.27
C ILE A 255 29.46 1.56 -8.86
N ARG A 256 28.59 1.77 -7.86
CA ARG A 256 28.94 1.79 -6.43
C ARG A 256 28.12 0.72 -5.73
N VAL A 257 28.76 -0.14 -4.94
CA VAL A 257 28.08 -1.19 -4.16
C VAL A 257 27.88 -0.70 -2.73
N ARG A 258 26.69 -0.89 -2.18
CA ARG A 258 26.38 -0.62 -0.77
C ARG A 258 25.73 -1.83 -0.08
N PRO A 259 26.34 -2.35 0.99
CA PRO A 259 25.70 -3.35 1.84
C PRO A 259 24.74 -2.66 2.81
N MET A 260 23.44 -2.81 2.59
CA MET A 260 22.41 -2.23 3.46
C MET A 260 21.95 -3.24 4.52
N ALA A 261 22.23 -4.53 4.35
CA ALA A 261 21.71 -5.59 5.20
C ALA A 261 20.19 -5.42 5.45
N ASP A 262 19.76 -5.49 6.70
CA ASP A 262 18.40 -5.28 7.19
C ASP A 262 18.08 -3.82 7.57
N ALA A 263 18.92 -2.84 7.18
CA ALA A 263 18.79 -1.45 7.63
C ALA A 263 17.60 -0.69 7.02
N VAL A 264 17.06 -1.16 5.88
CA VAL A 264 15.88 -0.58 5.22
C VAL A 264 14.85 -1.67 4.90
N PRO A 265 14.17 -2.21 5.93
CA PRO A 265 13.10 -3.15 5.69
C PRO A 265 11.93 -2.38 5.05
N ILE A 266 11.32 -2.98 4.03
CA ILE A 266 10.16 -2.44 3.32
C ILE A 266 8.89 -3.23 3.61
N GLU A 267 9.06 -4.45 4.11
CA GLU A 267 7.98 -5.36 4.52
C GLU A 267 8.24 -5.85 5.96
N PRO A 268 7.24 -6.45 6.63
CA PRO A 268 7.44 -7.12 7.91
C PRO A 268 8.57 -8.17 7.89
N ASP A 269 9.09 -8.50 9.07
CA ASP A 269 10.21 -9.45 9.20
C ASP A 269 9.92 -10.81 8.52
N GLY A 270 10.96 -11.39 7.93
CA GLY A 270 10.88 -12.66 7.18
C GLY A 270 10.27 -12.54 5.77
N MET A 271 9.68 -11.40 5.39
CA MET A 271 9.04 -11.25 4.09
C MET A 271 10.06 -11.12 2.94
N PRO A 272 9.76 -11.68 1.74
CA PRO A 272 10.70 -11.67 0.60
C PRO A 272 11.15 -10.30 0.13
N GLY A 273 10.34 -9.24 0.27
CA GLY A 273 10.72 -7.90 -0.15
C GLY A 273 11.93 -7.34 0.59
N ASN A 274 12.29 -7.89 1.76
CA ASN A 274 13.49 -7.48 2.50
C ASN A 274 14.77 -8.11 1.94
N ARG A 275 14.68 -9.21 1.19
CA ARG A 275 15.79 -9.90 0.55
C ARG A 275 15.88 -9.49 -0.91
N ARG A 276 16.60 -8.41 -1.18
CA ARG A 276 16.60 -7.79 -2.51
C ARG A 276 17.91 -7.09 -2.84
N VAL A 277 18.10 -6.79 -4.12
CA VAL A 277 19.02 -5.74 -4.59
C VAL A 277 18.21 -4.66 -5.30
N ASP A 278 18.36 -3.40 -4.90
CA ASP A 278 17.75 -2.26 -5.58
C ASP A 278 18.80 -1.26 -6.09
N PHE A 279 18.37 -0.30 -6.91
CA PHE A 279 19.26 0.61 -7.64
C PHE A 279 18.95 2.06 -7.36
N GLU A 280 19.91 2.88 -6.94
CA GLU A 280 19.77 4.34 -6.91
C GLU A 280 20.62 4.97 -8.02
N ARG A 281 20.09 6.02 -8.65
CA ARG A 281 20.74 6.74 -9.75
C ARG A 281 21.07 8.16 -9.30
N ARG A 282 22.32 8.59 -9.50
CA ARG A 282 22.75 9.97 -9.24
C ARG A 282 23.53 10.51 -10.44
N ILE A 283 23.21 11.73 -10.87
CA ILE A 283 24.01 12.43 -11.88
C ILE A 283 25.29 12.91 -11.21
N SER A 284 26.46 12.57 -11.78
CA SER A 284 27.72 13.17 -11.34
C SER A 284 27.72 14.65 -11.75
N LEU A 285 27.89 15.54 -10.77
CA LEU A 285 28.01 16.99 -11.01
C LEU A 285 29.45 17.44 -11.28
N ASP A 286 30.41 16.51 -11.33
CA ASP A 286 31.85 16.80 -11.47
C ASP A 286 32.30 16.95 -12.94
N LEU A 287 31.53 17.70 -13.75
CA LEU A 287 31.89 18.07 -15.14
C LEU A 287 32.20 19.56 -15.26
#